data_AF-A0A162T374-F1
#
_entry.id   AF-A0A162T374-F1
#
_cell.length_a   1.000
_cell.length_b   1.000
_cell.length_c   1.000
_cell.angle_alpha   90.00
_cell.angle_beta   90.00
_cell.angle_gamma   90.00
#
_symmetry.space_group_name_H-M   'P 1'
#
loop_
_entity.id
_entity.type
_entity.pdbx_description
1 polymer ?
#
loop_
_entity_poly.entity_id
_entity_poly.type
_entity_poly.pdbx_seq_one_letter_code
_entity_poly.pdbx_strand_id
1 'polypeptide(L)'
;MFRVLSRRDEIQNIPIYNGNVNDQPIAILLRDTEAIATINEWSEDNRNKFFPTRLKGTTLSWNLEHKKQFPREPYNDWRNAMKEHFKHTADKAKQKTKVFSVKEAPNQPVRHFIVKII
;
A
#
# COMPACT_ATOMS: atom_id res chain seq x y z
N MET A 1 31.43 -7.60 10.48
CA MET A 1 31.53 -7.48 9.00
C MET A 1 30.13 -7.12 8.50
N PHE A 2 29.90 -5.87 8.11
CA PHE A 2 28.60 -5.46 7.57
C PHE A 2 28.48 -5.94 6.13
N ARG A 3 27.48 -6.77 5.85
CA ARG A 3 27.19 -7.23 4.49
C ARG A 3 26.51 -6.09 3.75
N VAL A 4 27.21 -5.48 2.80
CA VAL A 4 26.58 -4.56 1.85
C VAL A 4 25.67 -5.39 0.94
N LEU A 5 24.36 -5.23 1.08
CA LEU A 5 23.39 -5.89 0.22
C LEU A 5 23.45 -5.24 -1.17
N SER A 6 23.44 -6.06 -2.22
CA SER A 6 23.28 -5.50 -3.57
C SER A 6 21.83 -5.02 -3.74
N ARG A 7 21.59 -4.04 -4.64
CA ARG A 7 20.22 -3.58 -4.95
C ARG A 7 19.27 -4.75 -5.29
N ARG A 8 19.78 -5.80 -5.95
CA ARG A 8 18.97 -7.01 -6.24
C ARG A 8 18.58 -7.71 -4.94
N ASP A 9 19.52 -7.84 -4.01
CA ASP A 9 19.26 -8.48 -2.71
C ASP A 9 18.24 -7.73 -1.87
N GLU A 10 18.25 -6.39 -1.97
CA GLU A 10 17.34 -5.51 -1.23
C GLU A 10 15.89 -5.61 -1.72
N ILE A 11 15.66 -5.81 -3.03
CA ILE A 11 14.31 -5.78 -3.61
C ILE A 11 13.77 -7.16 -4.02
N GLN A 12 14.59 -8.21 -3.97
CA GLN A 12 14.21 -9.55 -4.47
C GLN A 12 12.96 -10.12 -3.77
N ASN A 13 12.78 -9.80 -2.49
CA ASN A 13 11.68 -10.30 -1.68
C ASN A 13 10.36 -9.52 -1.87
N ILE A 14 10.38 -8.41 -2.61
CA ILE A 14 9.17 -7.63 -2.87
C ILE A 14 8.46 -8.23 -4.09
N PRO A 15 7.22 -8.72 -4.00
CA PRO A 15 6.52 -9.26 -5.16
C PRO A 15 6.35 -8.21 -6.28
N ILE A 16 6.29 -8.68 -7.53
CA ILE A 16 5.92 -7.81 -8.66
C ILE A 16 4.41 -7.55 -8.59
N TYR A 17 4.00 -6.32 -8.89
CA TYR A 17 2.60 -5.93 -8.92
C TYR A 17 2.21 -5.34 -10.26
N ASN A 18 1.12 -5.83 -10.87
CA ASN A 18 0.64 -5.37 -12.17
C ASN A 18 -0.64 -4.52 -12.06
N GLY A 19 -1.39 -4.68 -10.97
CA GLY A 19 -2.70 -4.08 -10.73
C GLY A 19 -3.84 -4.86 -11.40
N ASN A 20 -3.63 -6.15 -11.70
CA ASN A 20 -4.66 -7.00 -12.30
C ASN A 20 -5.48 -7.74 -11.23
N VAL A 21 -6.56 -8.40 -11.65
CA VAL A 21 -7.49 -9.12 -10.75
C VAL A 21 -6.88 -10.33 -10.04
N ASN A 22 -5.76 -10.85 -10.56
CA ASN A 22 -5.05 -12.00 -10.01
C ASN A 22 -3.94 -11.59 -9.04
N ASP A 23 -3.58 -10.31 -9.01
CA ASP A 23 -2.61 -9.81 -8.05
C ASP A 23 -3.24 -9.75 -6.66
N GLN A 24 -2.42 -10.00 -5.63
CA GLN A 24 -2.80 -9.73 -4.25
C GLN A 24 -3.25 -8.27 -4.08
N PRO A 25 -4.17 -7.96 -3.14
CA PRO A 25 -4.57 -6.59 -2.86
C PRO A 25 -3.36 -5.67 -2.64
N ILE A 26 -3.37 -4.47 -3.24
CA ILE A 26 -2.28 -3.50 -3.13
C ILE A 26 -1.92 -3.21 -1.66
N ALA A 27 -2.89 -3.27 -0.75
CA ALA A 27 -2.66 -3.07 0.69
C ALA A 27 -1.73 -4.14 1.30
N ILE A 28 -1.81 -5.40 0.83
CA ILE A 28 -0.93 -6.48 1.30
C ILE A 28 0.48 -6.26 0.77
N LEU A 29 0.61 -5.96 -0.53
CA LEU A 29 1.90 -5.64 -1.12
C LEU A 29 2.57 -4.46 -0.41
N LEU A 30 1.85 -3.37 -0.17
CA LEU A 30 2.36 -2.21 0.55
C LEU A 30 2.84 -2.57 1.95
N ARG A 31 2.08 -3.38 2.70
CA ARG A 31 2.48 -3.85 4.03
C ARG A 31 3.76 -4.68 3.99
N ASP A 32 3.86 -5.62 3.06
CA ASP A 32 5.01 -6.53 2.99
C ASP A 32 6.27 -5.78 2.55
N THR A 33 6.14 -4.82 1.63
CA THR A 33 7.26 -3.95 1.27
C THR A 33 7.69 -3.02 2.40
N GLU A 34 6.77 -2.48 3.20
CA GLU A 34 7.15 -1.70 4.41
C GLU A 34 7.95 -2.55 5.39
N ALA A 35 7.56 -3.81 5.59
CA ALA A 35 8.28 -4.72 6.46
C ALA A 35 9.72 -4.93 5.96
N ILE A 36 9.89 -5.14 4.65
CA ILE A 36 11.22 -5.26 4.02
C ILE A 36 12.02 -3.96 4.16
N ALA A 37 11.40 -2.80 3.88
CA ALA A 37 12.03 -1.50 4.04
C ALA A 37 12.48 -1.24 5.48
N THR A 38 11.71 -1.71 6.46
CA THR A 38 12.03 -1.62 7.89
C THR A 38 13.20 -2.53 8.26
N ILE A 39 13.18 -3.80 7.82
CA ILE A 39 14.26 -4.77 8.06
C ILE A 39 15.59 -4.29 7.49
N ASN A 40 15.56 -3.60 6.35
CA ASN A 40 16.75 -3.09 5.67
C ASN A 40 17.04 -1.61 6.01
N GLU A 41 16.35 -1.03 7.00
CA GLU A 41 16.56 0.35 7.45
C GLU A 41 16.54 1.39 6.32
N TRP A 42 15.65 1.20 5.34
CA TRP A 42 15.57 2.10 4.19
C TRP A 42 15.22 3.52 4.64
N SER A 43 15.88 4.50 4.04
CA SER A 43 15.44 5.90 4.08
C SER A 43 14.15 6.08 3.27
N GLU A 44 13.47 7.22 3.44
CA GLU A 44 12.34 7.59 2.60
C GLU A 44 12.73 7.63 1.11
N ASP A 45 13.92 8.14 0.78
CA ASP A 45 14.45 8.15 -0.58
C ASP A 45 14.60 6.74 -1.15
N ASN A 46 15.10 5.79 -0.35
CA ASN A 46 15.22 4.40 -0.76
C ASN A 46 13.84 3.76 -0.98
N ARG A 47 12.85 4.04 -0.12
CA ARG A 47 11.46 3.59 -0.33
C ARG A 47 10.89 4.13 -1.65
N ASN A 48 11.01 5.43 -1.89
CA ASN A 48 10.56 6.10 -3.10
C ASN A 48 11.27 5.59 -4.37
N LYS A 49 12.53 5.20 -4.25
CA LYS A 49 13.33 4.71 -5.38
C LYS A 49 13.07 3.24 -5.69
N PHE A 50 13.02 2.39 -4.67
CA PHE A 50 13.02 0.94 -4.85
C PHE A 50 11.62 0.36 -5.03
N PHE A 51 10.61 0.89 -4.34
CA PHE A 51 9.26 0.37 -4.47
C PHE A 51 8.76 0.43 -5.93
N PRO A 52 8.87 1.55 -6.66
CA PRO A 52 8.35 1.64 -8.01
C PRO A 52 8.99 0.68 -9.01
N THR A 53 10.19 0.17 -8.73
CA THR A 53 10.88 -0.82 -9.59
C THR A 53 10.18 -2.18 -9.62
N ARG A 54 9.25 -2.44 -8.69
CA ARG A 54 8.48 -3.67 -8.61
C ARG A 54 7.09 -3.56 -9.24
N LEU A 55 6.73 -2.37 -9.72
CA LEU A 55 5.51 -2.12 -10.47
C LEU A 55 5.68 -2.52 -11.93
N LYS A 56 4.64 -3.09 -12.52
CA LYS A 56 4.56 -3.46 -13.93
C LYS A 56 3.18 -3.17 -14.50
N GLY A 57 3.06 -3.25 -15.83
CA GLY A 57 1.80 -3.09 -16.54
C GLY A 57 1.07 -1.80 -16.15
N THR A 58 -0.23 -1.91 -15.87
CA THR A 58 -1.11 -0.78 -15.53
C THR A 58 -0.62 0.02 -14.33
N THR A 59 -0.08 -0.65 -13.30
CA THR A 59 0.45 0.07 -12.12
C THR A 59 1.69 0.89 -12.39
N LEU A 60 2.58 0.42 -13.27
CA LEU A 60 3.74 1.19 -13.68
C LEU A 60 3.31 2.41 -14.50
N SER A 61 2.39 2.22 -15.46
CA SER A 61 1.85 3.34 -16.26
C SER A 61 1.23 4.42 -15.37
N TRP A 62 0.37 4.03 -14.43
CA TRP A 62 -0.21 4.95 -13.46
C TRP A 62 0.87 5.67 -12.64
N ASN A 63 1.85 4.94 -12.11
CA ASN A 63 2.91 5.54 -11.30
C ASN A 63 3.74 6.57 -12.08
N LEU A 64 4.05 6.30 -13.36
CA LEU A 64 4.78 7.23 -14.22
C LEU A 64 3.98 8.51 -14.46
N GLU A 65 2.67 8.42 -14.66
CA GLU A 65 1.78 9.58 -14.81
C GLU A 65 1.64 10.36 -13.50
N HIS A 66 1.46 9.65 -12.38
CA HIS A 66 1.34 10.25 -11.05
C HIS A 66 2.62 11.02 -10.67
N LYS A 67 3.81 10.45 -10.90
CA LYS A 67 5.09 11.12 -10.63
C LYS A 67 5.35 12.32 -11.55
N LYS A 68 4.76 12.39 -12.75
CA LYS A 68 4.81 13.60 -13.58
C LYS A 68 4.00 14.74 -12.95
N GLN A 69 2.86 14.42 -12.34
CA GLN A 69 1.99 15.40 -11.69
C GLN A 69 2.52 15.82 -10.32
N PHE A 70 3.10 14.88 -9.57
CA PHE A 70 3.58 15.08 -8.20
C PHE A 70 5.05 14.64 -8.04
N PRO A 71 6.01 15.40 -8.60
CA PRO A 71 7.42 14.98 -8.67
C PRO A 71 8.15 14.99 -7.31
N ARG A 72 7.64 15.75 -6.33
CA ARG A 72 8.21 15.89 -4.98
C ARG A 72 7.26 15.40 -3.88
N GLU A 73 6.31 14.53 -4.26
CA GLU A 73 5.37 13.95 -3.32
C GLU A 73 6.10 13.12 -2.26
N PRO A 74 5.81 13.35 -0.96
CA PRO A 74 6.29 12.49 0.12
C PRO A 74 5.89 11.03 -0.11
N TYR A 75 6.69 10.10 0.38
CA TYR A 75 6.44 8.67 0.17
C TYR A 75 5.07 8.23 0.73
N ASN A 76 4.69 8.77 1.89
CA ASN A 76 3.42 8.43 2.54
C ASN A 76 2.20 8.87 1.71
N ASP A 77 2.28 10.05 1.08
CA ASP A 77 1.20 10.57 0.25
C ASP A 77 1.08 9.73 -1.03
N TRP A 78 2.22 9.45 -1.67
CA TRP A 78 2.30 8.56 -2.83
C TRP A 78 1.72 7.16 -2.54
N ARG A 79 2.08 6.59 -1.39
CA ARG A 79 1.60 5.29 -0.91
C ARG A 79 0.08 5.29 -0.71
N ASN A 80 -0.46 6.36 -0.14
CA ASN A 80 -1.91 6.49 0.06
C ASN A 80 -2.64 6.64 -1.28
N ALA A 81 -2.10 7.44 -2.21
CA ALA A 81 -2.66 7.57 -3.56
C ALA A 81 -2.69 6.24 -4.30
N MET A 82 -1.61 5.45 -4.24
CA MET A 82 -1.54 4.11 -4.84
C MET A 82 -2.58 3.16 -4.24
N LYS A 83 -2.75 3.19 -2.90
CA LYS A 83 -3.76 2.37 -2.21
C LYS A 83 -5.19 2.74 -2.62
N GLU A 84 -5.49 4.02 -2.80
CA GLU A 84 -6.83 4.46 -3.20
C GLU A 84 -7.12 4.15 -4.67
N HIS A 85 -6.13 4.35 -5.56
CA HIS A 85 -6.30 4.09 -6.99
C HIS A 85 -6.49 2.60 -7.29
N PHE A 86 -5.68 1.73 -6.69
CA PHE A 86 -5.74 0.27 -6.89
C PHE A 86 -6.57 -0.44 -5.81
N LYS A 87 -7.47 0.29 -5.14
CA LYS A 87 -8.34 -0.28 -4.11
C LYS A 87 -9.20 -1.39 -4.71
N HIS A 88 -9.01 -2.62 -4.23
CA HIS A 88 -9.70 -3.77 -4.78
C HIS A 88 -11.22 -3.64 -4.57
N THR A 89 -12.01 -4.03 -5.58
CA THR A 89 -13.48 -4.09 -5.50
C THR A 89 -13.99 -4.91 -4.31
N ALA A 90 -13.28 -5.96 -3.90
CA ALA A 90 -13.58 -6.76 -2.72
C ALA A 90 -13.41 -5.98 -1.41
N ASP A 91 -12.50 -5.00 -1.35
CA ASP A 91 -12.34 -4.11 -0.19
C ASP A 91 -13.47 -3.08 -0.12
N LYS A 92 -13.99 -2.61 -1.27
CA LYS A 92 -15.22 -1.79 -1.32
C LYS A 92 -16.44 -2.59 -0.84
N ALA A 93 -16.56 -3.85 -1.25
CA ALA A 93 -17.63 -4.74 -0.80
C ALA A 93 -17.52 -5.05 0.70
N LYS A 94 -16.33 -5.40 1.21
CA LYS A 94 -16.09 -5.63 2.65
C LYS A 94 -16.33 -4.38 3.50
N GLN A 95 -15.96 -3.19 3.03
CA GLN A 95 -16.28 -1.93 3.71
C GLN A 95 -17.80 -1.71 3.78
N LYS A 96 -18.53 -1.91 2.68
CA LYS A 96 -20.01 -1.87 2.70
C LYS A 96 -20.56 -2.89 3.70
N THR A 97 -20.14 -4.15 3.63
CA THR A 97 -20.65 -5.19 4.54
C THR A 97 -20.31 -4.90 6.00
N LYS A 98 -19.13 -4.33 6.31
CA LYS A 98 -18.75 -3.90 7.67
C LYS A 98 -19.63 -2.74 8.15
N VAL A 99 -19.90 -1.75 7.31
CA VAL A 99 -20.83 -0.64 7.65
C VAL A 99 -22.25 -1.15 7.87
N PHE A 100 -22.73 -2.11 7.07
CA PHE A 100 -24.07 -2.69 7.21
C PHE A 100 -24.18 -3.73 8.34
N SER A 101 -23.09 -4.34 8.79
CA SER A 101 -23.08 -5.34 9.87
C SER A 101 -22.82 -4.76 11.26
N VAL A 102 -22.29 -3.54 11.36
CA VAL A 102 -22.14 -2.84 12.64
C VAL A 102 -23.50 -2.25 13.02
N LYS A 103 -24.32 -3.04 13.72
CA LYS A 103 -25.49 -2.51 14.45
C LYS A 103 -25.03 -1.94 15.79
N GLU A 104 -25.49 -0.75 16.12
CA GLU A 104 -25.25 -0.15 17.44
C GLU A 104 -25.98 -1.01 18.49
N ALA A 105 -25.22 -1.57 19.44
CA ALA A 105 -25.83 -2.24 20.59
C ALA A 105 -26.37 -1.16 21.53
N PRO A 106 -27.58 -1.32 22.12
CA PRO A 106 -28.28 -0.23 22.81
C PRO A 106 -27.54 0.39 24.01
N ASN A 107 -26.47 -0.25 24.50
CA ASN A 107 -25.66 0.23 25.63
C ASN A 107 -24.19 0.53 25.27
N GLN A 108 -23.84 0.71 24.00
CA GLN A 108 -22.47 1.13 23.63
C GLN A 108 -22.36 2.66 23.58
N PRO A 109 -21.32 3.27 24.19
CA PRO A 109 -21.06 4.70 23.99
C PRO A 109 -20.76 4.99 22.51
N VAL A 110 -21.40 6.00 21.92
CA VAL A 110 -21.27 6.39 20.51
C VAL A 110 -19.80 6.50 20.05
N ARG A 111 -18.89 6.97 20.92
CA ARG A 111 -17.44 7.04 20.62
C ARG A 111 -16.83 5.68 20.23
N HIS A 112 -17.31 4.60 20.84
CA HIS A 112 -16.83 3.23 20.59
C HIS A 112 -17.44 2.62 19.32
N PHE A 113 -18.60 3.11 18.89
CA PHE A 113 -19.23 2.75 17.63
C PHE A 113 -18.50 3.42 16.45
N ILE A 114 -18.14 4.71 16.59
CA ILE A 114 -17.40 5.46 15.57
C ILE A 114 -16.05 4.79 15.24
N VAL A 115 -15.28 4.35 16.25
CA VAL A 115 -13.99 3.65 16.06
C VAL A 115 -14.11 2.35 15.24
N LYS A 116 -15.29 1.71 15.21
CA LYS A 116 -15.50 0.47 14.43
C LYS A 116 -15.76 0.75 12.93
N ILE A 117 -16.15 1.99 12.60
CA ILE A 117 -16.55 2.43 11.25
C ILE A 117 -15.37 3.07 10.48
N ILE A 118 -14.44 3.74 11.17
CA ILE A 118 -13.20 4.28 10.57
C ILE A 118 -12.21 3.15 10.24
#